data_AF-A0A2G6BDC5-F1
#
_entry.id   AF-A0A2G6BDC5-F1
#
_cell.length_a   1.000
_cell.length_b   1.000
_cell.length_c   1.000
_cell.angle_alpha   90.00
_cell.angle_beta   90.00
_cell.angle_gamma   90.00
#
_symmetry.space_group_name_H-M   'P 1'
#
loop_
_entity.id
_entity.type
_entity.pdbx_description
1 polymer ?
#
loop_
_entity_poly.entity_id
_entity_poly.type
_entity_poly.pdbx_seq_one_letter_code
_entity_poly.pdbx_strand_id
1 'polypeptide(L)'
;MEQPVITQYMKKTVLLVEQNAWHEYIALQEIHEYVYSLKNEHDDRRWIYKTPIEWQEMFPFWSMEMIESVLLNLVRMGFLEVRHGRTGTNSKCFRIHYAKC
;
A
#
# COMPACT_ATOMS: atom_id res chain seq x y z
N MET A 1 1.77 8.39 -22.82
CA MET A 1 3.10 8.59 -22.21
C MET A 1 3.04 8.02 -20.81
N GLU A 2 3.65 6.86 -20.56
CA GLU A 2 3.85 6.40 -19.19
C GLU A 2 4.82 7.36 -18.50
N GLN A 3 4.43 7.90 -17.35
CA GLN A 3 5.32 8.78 -16.60
C GLN A 3 6.49 7.95 -16.05
N PRO A 4 7.74 8.46 -16.07
CA PRO A 4 8.93 7.71 -15.67
C PRO A 4 8.86 7.16 -14.23
N VAL A 5 8.07 7.78 -13.36
CA VAL A 5 7.77 7.33 -11.99
C VAL A 5 6.98 6.02 -11.98
N ILE A 6 6.02 5.85 -12.89
CA ILE A 6 5.20 4.62 -13.01
C ILE A 6 6.06 3.46 -13.51
N THR A 7 6.90 3.70 -14.52
CA THR A 7 7.82 2.66 -15.03
C THR A 7 8.84 2.23 -13.98
N GLN A 8 9.34 3.15 -13.14
CA GLN A 8 10.23 2.82 -12.03
C GLN A 8 9.51 2.01 -10.94
N TYR A 9 8.32 2.48 -10.53
CA TYR A 9 7.44 1.79 -9.57
C TYR A 9 7.15 0.35 -9.99
N MET A 10 6.73 0.14 -11.25
CA MET A 10 6.44 -1.19 -11.77
C MET A 10 7.68 -2.10 -11.77
N LYS A 11 8.86 -1.58 -12.15
CA LYS A 11 10.09 -2.39 -12.13
C LYS A 11 10.47 -2.89 -10.73
N LYS A 12 10.30 -2.06 -9.70
CA LYS A 12 10.76 -2.42 -8.35
C LYS A 12 9.73 -3.23 -7.59
N THR A 13 8.45 -3.03 -7.85
CA THR A 13 7.38 -3.86 -7.28
C THR A 13 7.39 -5.28 -7.88
N VAL A 14 7.78 -5.46 -9.14
CA VAL A 14 7.95 -6.81 -9.76
C VAL A 14 8.98 -7.67 -9.01
N LEU A 15 9.97 -7.06 -8.32
CA LEU A 15 10.93 -7.79 -7.47
C LEU A 15 10.26 -8.53 -6.29
N LEU A 16 9.06 -8.11 -5.86
CA LEU A 16 8.30 -8.82 -4.84
C LEU A 16 7.84 -10.19 -5.34
N VAL A 17 7.45 -10.28 -6.62
CA VAL A 17 7.04 -11.55 -7.23
C VAL A 17 8.22 -12.51 -7.34
N GLU A 18 9.41 -11.99 -7.69
CA GLU A 18 10.65 -12.77 -7.72
C GLU A 18 11.07 -13.32 -6.35
N GLN A 19 10.65 -12.64 -5.27
CA GLN A 19 10.87 -13.05 -3.88
C GLN A 19 9.70 -13.89 -3.31
N ASN A 20 8.77 -14.33 -4.15
CA ASN A 20 7.57 -15.09 -3.76
C ASN A 20 6.61 -14.33 -2.82
N ALA A 21 6.68 -12.99 -2.79
CA ALA A 21 5.84 -12.08 -1.99
C ALA A 21 4.66 -11.55 -2.83
N TRP A 22 3.82 -12.47 -3.32
CA TRP A 22 2.75 -12.16 -4.27
C TRP A 22 1.55 -11.44 -3.64
N HIS A 23 1.24 -11.70 -2.36
CA HIS A 23 0.19 -10.97 -1.65
C HIS A 23 0.60 -9.52 -1.44
N GLU A 24 1.85 -9.27 -1.06
CA GLU A 24 2.43 -7.94 -0.90
C GLU A 24 2.43 -7.18 -2.23
N TYR A 25 2.78 -7.85 -3.34
CA TYR A 25 2.68 -7.26 -4.68
C TYR A 25 1.25 -6.83 -4.99
N ILE A 26 0.27 -7.73 -4.87
CA ILE A 26 -1.14 -7.43 -5.16
C ILE A 26 -1.64 -6.29 -4.27
N ALA A 27 -1.38 -6.35 -2.96
CA ALA A 27 -1.79 -5.32 -2.03
C ALA A 27 -1.22 -3.96 -2.42
N LEU A 28 0.08 -3.89 -2.72
CA LEU A 28 0.75 -2.65 -3.07
C LEU A 28 0.18 -2.05 -4.37
N GLN A 29 -0.11 -2.88 -5.37
CA GLN A 29 -0.75 -2.44 -6.61
C GLN A 29 -2.16 -1.89 -6.39
N GLU A 30 -3.02 -2.62 -5.67
CA GLU A 30 -4.38 -2.16 -5.38
C GLU A 30 -4.37 -0.86 -4.56
N ILE A 31 -3.45 -0.74 -3.61
CA ILE A 31 -3.25 0.47 -2.80
C ILE A 31 -2.79 1.64 -3.69
N HIS A 32 -1.89 1.41 -4.65
CA HIS A 32 -1.43 2.43 -5.59
C HIS A 32 -2.57 2.94 -6.47
N GLU A 33 -3.34 2.04 -7.09
CA GLU A 33 -4.49 2.39 -7.92
C GLU A 33 -5.55 3.14 -7.11
N TYR A 34 -5.82 2.71 -5.87
CA TYR A 34 -6.70 3.45 -4.97
C TYR A 34 -6.20 4.88 -4.73
N VAL A 35 -4.93 5.08 -4.38
CA VAL A 35 -4.34 6.43 -4.18
C VAL A 35 -4.43 7.26 -5.45
N TYR A 36 -4.15 6.67 -6.62
CA TYR A 36 -4.24 7.32 -7.92
C TYR A 36 -5.68 7.73 -8.26
N SER A 37 -6.67 6.92 -7.87
CA SER A 37 -8.09 7.17 -8.09
C SER A 37 -8.68 8.32 -7.24
N LEU A 38 -8.04 8.70 -6.12
CA LEU A 38 -8.49 9.76 -5.20
C LEU A 38 -8.35 11.19 -5.77
N LYS A 39 -8.29 11.35 -7.10
CA LYS A 39 -8.31 12.57 -7.93
C LYS A 39 -6.96 13.24 -8.21
N ASN A 40 -6.62 13.20 -9.50
CA ASN A 40 -6.03 14.22 -10.40
C ASN A 40 -4.74 14.96 -10.03
N GLU A 41 -4.16 14.74 -8.86
CA GLU A 41 -2.87 15.34 -8.51
C GLU A 41 -1.93 14.24 -8.05
N HIS A 42 -0.77 14.20 -8.71
CA HIS A 42 0.39 13.35 -8.47
C HIS A 42 1.04 13.62 -7.09
N ASP A 43 0.22 13.65 -6.03
CA ASP A 43 0.71 13.86 -4.68
C ASP A 43 1.14 12.51 -4.09
N ASP A 44 2.43 12.24 -4.27
CA ASP A 44 3.17 11.11 -3.73
C ASP A 44 3.21 11.09 -2.18
N ARG A 45 2.58 12.07 -1.50
CA ARG A 45 2.63 12.25 -0.04
C ARG A 45 1.33 11.90 0.68
N ARG A 46 0.34 11.33 0.00
CA ARG A 46 -0.97 11.04 0.60
C ARG A 46 -0.94 9.90 1.60
N TRP A 47 -1.56 10.14 2.76
CA TRP A 47 -1.84 9.12 3.76
C TRP A 47 -3.20 8.47 3.47
N ILE A 48 -3.23 7.16 3.55
CA ILE A 48 -4.38 6.29 3.38
C ILE A 48 -4.93 6.00 4.76
N TYR A 49 -6.18 6.44 4.96
CA TYR A 49 -6.94 6.24 6.18
C TYR A 49 -8.05 5.25 5.87
N LYS A 50 -7.95 4.04 6.42
CA LYS A 50 -8.97 3.00 6.30
C LYS A 50 -9.12 2.28 7.64
N THR A 51 -10.36 2.06 8.04
CA THR A 51 -10.75 1.18 9.12
C THR A 51 -10.49 -0.29 8.72
N PRO A 52 -10.45 -1.22 9.69
CA PRO A 52 -10.34 -2.64 9.37
C PRO A 52 -11.42 -3.12 8.39
N ILE A 53 -12.66 -2.61 8.52
CA ILE A 53 -13.77 -2.96 7.63
C ILE A 53 -13.50 -2.45 6.21
N GLU A 54 -13.06 -1.20 6.04
CA GLU A 54 -12.73 -0.65 4.72
C GLU A 54 -11.52 -1.34 4.07
N TRP A 55 -10.59 -1.88 4.87
CA TRP A 55 -9.53 -2.73 4.37
C TRP A 55 -10.04 -4.09 3.90
N GLN A 56 -10.95 -4.69 4.65
CA GLN A 56 -11.61 -5.94 4.26
C GLN A 56 -12.47 -5.78 2.99
N GLU A 57 -13.13 -4.63 2.81
CA GLU A 57 -13.86 -4.29 1.58
C GLU A 57 -12.91 -4.17 0.38
N MET A 58 -11.70 -3.65 0.59
CA MET A 58 -10.67 -3.54 -0.45
C MET A 58 -10.06 -4.90 -0.81
N PHE A 59 -9.95 -5.81 0.16
CA PHE A 59 -9.40 -7.15 -0.02
C PHE A 59 -10.41 -8.23 0.40
N PRO A 60 -11.54 -8.37 -0.33
CA PRO A 60 -12.67 -9.20 0.11
C PRO A 60 -12.36 -10.69 0.20
N PHE A 61 -11.28 -11.14 -0.44
CA PHE A 61 -10.84 -12.54 -0.44
C PHE A 61 -9.85 -12.90 0.67
N TRP A 62 -9.30 -11.90 1.38
CA TRP A 62 -8.33 -12.11 2.44
C TRP A 62 -9.02 -12.06 3.80
N SER A 63 -8.50 -12.78 4.81
CA SER A 63 -8.95 -12.57 6.18
C SER A 63 -8.37 -11.27 6.74
N MET A 64 -8.96 -10.74 7.81
CA MET A 64 -8.42 -9.58 8.53
C MET A 64 -6.97 -9.82 8.98
N GLU A 65 -6.62 -11.03 9.44
CA GLU A 65 -5.24 -11.34 9.84
C GLU A 65 -4.28 -11.33 8.64
N MET A 66 -4.73 -11.84 7.49
CA MET A 66 -3.92 -11.84 6.27
C MET A 66 -3.65 -10.40 5.80
N ILE A 67 -4.67 -9.55 5.79
CA ILE A 67 -4.53 -8.13 5.46
C ILE A 67 -3.52 -7.45 6.41
N GLU A 68 -3.65 -7.66 7.72
CA GLU A 68 -2.73 -7.07 8.69
C GLU A 68 -1.29 -7.56 8.49
N SER A 69 -1.10 -8.86 8.24
CA SER A 69 0.20 -9.46 7.97
C SER A 69 0.85 -8.86 6.71
N VAL A 70 0.10 -8.76 5.61
CA VAL A 70 0.59 -8.22 4.34
C VAL A 70 0.97 -6.74 4.47
N LEU A 71 0.12 -5.92 5.11
CA LEU A 71 0.42 -4.51 5.36
C LEU A 71 1.67 -4.35 6.25
N LEU A 72 1.82 -5.19 7.28
CA LEU A 72 3.01 -5.17 8.14
C LEU A 72 4.27 -5.59 7.38
N ASN A 73 4.19 -6.58 6.50
CA ASN A 73 5.30 -7.01 5.66
C ASN A 73 5.74 -5.90 4.71
N LEU A 74 4.79 -5.23 4.05
CA LEU A 74 5.07 -4.07 3.19
C LEU A 74 5.74 -2.93 3.97
N VAL A 75 5.36 -2.71 5.23
CA VAL A 75 6.04 -1.74 6.11
C VAL A 75 7.48 -2.18 6.42
N ARG A 76 7.68 -3.45 6.77
CA ARG A 76 9.01 -4.01 7.06
C ARG A 76 9.95 -3.95 5.86
N MET A 77 9.41 -4.18 4.66
CA MET A 77 10.14 -4.07 3.38
C MET A 77 10.41 -2.62 2.97
N GLY A 78 9.72 -1.65 3.61
CA GLY A 78 9.89 -0.22 3.37
C GLY A 78 9.07 0.33 2.20
N PHE A 79 8.13 -0.45 1.65
CA PHE A 79 7.20 0.00 0.61
C PHE A 79 6.05 0.83 1.19
N LEU A 80 5.66 0.56 2.44
CA LEU A 80 4.69 1.36 3.18
C LEU A 80 5.35 2.03 4.40
N GLU A 81 4.92 3.26 4.67
CA GLU A 81 5.12 3.92 5.96
C GLU A 81 3.85 3.83 6.78
N VAL A 82 3.99 3.59 8.08
CA VAL A 82 2.87 3.57 9.03
C VAL A 82 2.96 4.73 10.01
N ARG A 83 1.84 5.42 10.22
CA ARG A 83 1.66 6.39 11.30
C ARG A 83 0.49 5.92 12.17
N HIS A 84 0.73 5.83 13.46
CA HIS A 84 -0.33 5.59 14.43
C HIS A 84 -1.15 6.88 14.60
N GLY A 85 -2.47 6.75 14.68
CA GLY A 85 -3.38 7.87 14.96
C GLY A 85 -3.10 8.54 16.30
N ARG A 86 -3.88 9.58 16.64
CA ARG A 86 -3.82 10.22 17.97
C ARG A 86 -4.12 9.16 19.04
N THR A 87 -3.41 9.25 20.17
CA THR A 87 -3.58 8.41 21.37
C THR A 87 -5.06 8.16 21.68
N GLY A 88 -5.49 6.89 21.61
CA GLY A 88 -6.85 6.46 21.94
C GLY A 88 -7.61 5.74 20.82
N THR A 89 -7.13 5.77 19.56
CA THR A 89 -7.73 4.99 18.46
C THR A 89 -6.72 4.00 17.88
N ASN A 90 -7.15 2.77 17.59
CA ASN A 90 -6.34 1.76 16.86
C ASN A 90 -6.21 2.07 15.36
N SER A 91 -6.42 3.32 14.97
CA SER A 91 -6.39 3.75 13.57
C SER A 91 -4.95 3.79 13.06
N LYS A 92 -4.59 2.87 12.17
CA LYS A 92 -3.32 2.86 11.45
C LYS A 92 -3.49 3.62 10.13
N CYS A 93 -2.59 4.54 9.84
CA CYS A 93 -2.56 5.29 8.59
C CYS A 93 -1.34 4.84 7.80
N PHE A 94 -1.51 4.59 6.51
CA PHE A 94 -0.44 4.06 5.67
C PHE A 94 -0.09 5.04 4.54
N ARG A 95 1.15 5.06 4.07
CA ARG A 95 1.57 5.84 2.90
C ARG A 95 2.51 5.01 2.05
N ILE A 96 2.37 5.06 0.72
CA ILE A 96 3.35 4.44 -0.19
C ILE A 96 4.65 5.25 -0.18
N HIS A 97 5.76 4.58 0.05
CA HIS A 97 7.09 5.18 -0.04
C HIS A 97 7.64 5.05 -1.46
N TYR A 98 7.22 5.95 -2.36
CA TYR A 98 7.57 5.89 -3.79
C TYR A 98 9.07 5.95 -4.08
N ALA A 99 9.89 6.60 -3.25
CA ALA A 99 11.35 6.59 -3.40
C ALA A 99 11.96 5.17 -3.18
N LYS A 100 11.26 4.32 -2.44
CA LYS A 100 11.59 2.89 -2.28
C LYS A 100 10.92 2.01 -3.32
N CYS A 101 10.03 2.56 -4.15
CA CYS A 101 9.51 1.96 -5.37
C CYS A 101 10.37 2.33 -6.59
#